data_AF-A0AAE1QI50-F1
#
_entry.id   AF-A0AAE1QI50-F1
#
_cell.length_a   1.000
_cell.length_b   1.000
_cell.length_c   1.000
_cell.angle_alpha   90.00
_cell.angle_beta   90.00
_cell.angle_gamma   90.00
#
_symmetry.space_group_name_H-M   'P 1'
#
loop_
_entity.id
_entity.type
_entity.pdbx_description
1 polymer ?
#
loop_
_entity_poly.entity_id
_entity_poly.type
_entity_poly.pdbx_seq_one_letter_code
_entity_poly.pdbx_strand_id
1 'polypeptide(L)'
;MLSCVHPNLFVLFKKLFRVTPPSDSDPDMYNNVSPAWPFVRHRHPAGSQVGNQKVRAERITIEGDVLSYSEEEEDGVGVYVGEMPISLEHSYFEIEILDMGVEGAISIGLCSAKYPLHKLPGWAAHSVGYHADDGRLYKACPRGMVFGPKCEAGDRMGCGVKFEQPSPECDAYSVPVFFTKNGKEVGCVVVRVPASGLYPCVGLAAAGDAVRLTPHLFWPPDEDTHMSVDSMEEEWLRLHDIRLNGQMLEYCGRGKSLVDVGLAQARTPLNTTSHYFEMEIVDPGRSGYITIGLTKKKYPKNRHPGWNRGSIAYHADDGRVFAGSTVGSLFGPRCHKGDVMGCGIIFPRDYVCNYDSEGGSMEEESPEPLECDDLLEHLLQYQQPMAPALPPPAAHLHHHHHHWHRHHHRHNHILTTDSEEDDDEDDDDDDDEEDSLERGRCPAVAGKVQVFFTRNGHMIGRREVDLPRGGFFPSISLGSVNEKVRVDLRPLTG
;
A
#
# COMPACT_ATOMS: atom_id res chain seq x y z
N MET A 1 2.66 35.60 46.80
CA MET A 1 1.52 36.48 46.43
C MET A 1 1.61 36.67 44.92
N LEU A 2 0.66 36.12 44.15
CA LEU A 2 -0.52 36.82 43.57
C LEU A 2 -0.13 37.77 42.41
N SER A 3 -0.81 37.80 41.25
CA SER A 3 -1.90 36.93 40.73
C SER A 3 -2.24 37.18 39.24
N CYS A 4 -2.96 36.21 38.64
CA CYS A 4 -3.97 36.29 37.58
C CYS A 4 -3.76 37.03 36.21
N VAL A 5 -3.79 36.19 35.16
CA VAL A 5 -4.46 36.30 33.84
C VAL A 5 -5.48 37.45 33.60
N HIS A 6 -5.48 38.03 32.39
CA HIS A 6 -6.56 37.83 31.37
C HIS A 6 -6.16 38.36 29.95
N PRO A 7 -6.60 37.73 28.84
CA PRO A 7 -6.27 38.19 27.47
C PRO A 7 -7.34 39.09 26.83
N ASN A 8 -6.96 39.90 25.82
CA ASN A 8 -7.84 40.41 24.74
C ASN A 8 -7.10 41.18 23.61
N LEU A 9 -6.20 40.53 22.86
CA LEU A 9 -5.52 41.16 21.69
C LEU A 9 -6.28 40.94 20.35
N PHE A 10 -7.58 40.64 20.39
CA PHE A 10 -8.39 40.27 19.22
C PHE A 10 -9.48 41.31 18.85
N VAL A 11 -9.22 42.60 19.12
CA VAL A 11 -10.20 43.69 18.93
C VAL A 11 -9.65 44.86 18.07
N LEU A 12 -8.94 44.55 16.98
CA LEU A 12 -8.40 45.57 16.06
C LEU A 12 -8.94 45.52 14.61
N PHE A 13 -9.78 44.53 14.24
CA PHE A 13 -10.27 44.40 12.86
C PHE A 13 -11.77 44.72 12.63
N LYS A 14 -12.62 44.80 13.67
CA LYS A 14 -14.03 45.21 13.52
C LYS A 14 -14.21 46.74 13.49
N LYS A 15 -13.45 47.45 12.63
CA LYS A 15 -13.54 48.92 12.50
C LYS A 15 -13.61 49.48 11.07
N LEU A 16 -13.69 48.61 10.06
CA LEU A 16 -14.38 48.85 8.79
C LEU A 16 -15.35 47.67 8.62
N PHE A 17 -16.64 47.81 8.32
CA PHE A 17 -17.45 48.98 7.94
C PHE A 17 -18.69 49.13 8.86
N ARG A 18 -19.48 50.20 8.68
CA ARG A 18 -20.68 50.52 9.48
C ARG A 18 -21.99 50.18 8.72
N VAL A 19 -22.93 49.52 9.39
CA VAL A 19 -24.39 49.72 9.22
C VAL A 19 -25.04 49.61 10.61
N THR A 20 -26.12 50.37 10.86
CA THR A 20 -26.89 50.40 12.13
C THR A 20 -28.26 49.72 11.99
N PRO A 21 -28.85 49.17 13.07
CA PRO A 21 -30.08 48.37 13.00
C PRO A 21 -31.37 49.20 13.04
N PRO A 22 -32.48 48.68 12.48
CA PRO A 22 -33.86 49.04 12.85
C PRO A 22 -34.38 48.16 14.02
N SER A 23 -35.58 48.47 14.51
CA SER A 23 -36.20 47.93 15.74
C SER A 23 -37.19 46.77 15.53
N ASP A 24 -37.63 46.15 16.64
CA ASP A 24 -38.60 45.05 16.69
C ASP A 24 -39.98 45.35 16.08
N SER A 25 -40.53 44.40 15.31
CA SER A 25 -41.97 44.10 15.21
C SER A 25 -42.23 42.79 14.45
N ASP A 26 -43.23 42.04 14.91
CA ASP A 26 -43.84 40.80 14.37
C ASP A 26 -42.99 39.51 14.25
N PRO A 27 -43.46 38.38 14.82
CA PRO A 27 -42.85 37.05 14.64
C PRO A 27 -43.68 36.15 13.70
N ASP A 28 -43.17 35.84 12.50
CA ASP A 28 -43.46 34.60 11.75
C ASP A 28 -42.70 34.53 10.41
N MET A 29 -41.41 34.13 10.39
CA MET A 29 -40.73 33.81 9.12
C MET A 29 -39.53 32.85 9.16
N TYR A 30 -39.49 31.90 10.09
CA TYR A 30 -38.56 30.76 10.04
C TYR A 30 -39.27 29.41 10.22
N ASN A 31 -40.06 29.04 9.21
CA ASN A 31 -40.56 27.68 8.99
C ASN A 31 -40.54 27.38 7.49
N ASN A 32 -40.14 26.16 7.13
CA ASN A 32 -39.66 25.75 5.80
C ASN A 32 -38.31 26.42 5.44
N VAL A 33 -37.35 25.74 4.79
CA VAL A 33 -37.43 24.49 4.01
C VAL A 33 -36.51 23.41 4.60
N SER A 34 -36.96 22.16 4.63
CA SER A 34 -36.10 20.98 4.88
C SER A 34 -35.93 20.19 3.58
N PRO A 35 -34.72 19.75 3.19
CA PRO A 35 -34.53 18.77 2.12
C PRO A 35 -35.10 17.41 2.56
N ALA A 36 -36.34 17.11 2.14
CA ALA A 36 -37.01 15.88 2.50
C ALA A 36 -36.66 14.76 1.50
N TRP A 37 -35.71 13.92 1.87
CA TRP A 37 -35.42 12.67 1.17
C TRP A 37 -36.69 11.81 1.02
N PRO A 38 -36.99 11.27 -0.18
CA PRO A 38 -38.29 10.64 -0.48
C PRO A 38 -38.40 9.18 -0.01
N PHE A 39 -37.94 8.87 1.21
CA PHE A 39 -38.37 7.66 1.91
C PHE A 39 -39.20 7.99 3.15
N VAL A 40 -40.31 7.25 3.26
CA VAL A 40 -41.45 7.44 4.15
C VAL A 40 -41.06 7.94 5.55
N ARG A 41 -41.40 9.21 5.86
CA ARG A 41 -41.53 9.68 7.25
C ARG A 41 -42.43 8.71 8.01
N HIS A 42 -41.84 7.86 8.84
CA HIS A 42 -42.57 7.07 9.81
C HIS A 42 -43.13 8.00 10.90
N ARG A 43 -44.25 8.67 10.59
CA ARG A 43 -45.20 9.07 11.63
C ARG A 43 -45.54 7.79 12.39
N HIS A 44 -45.04 7.63 13.61
CA HIS A 44 -45.41 6.50 14.46
C HIS A 44 -46.94 6.38 14.52
N PRO A 45 -47.53 5.31 13.98
CA PRO A 45 -48.87 4.92 14.37
C PRO A 45 -48.79 4.48 15.83
N ALA A 46 -49.73 4.89 16.67
CA ALA A 46 -49.83 4.35 18.01
C ALA A 46 -50.15 2.84 17.92
N GLY A 47 -49.15 2.00 18.22
CA GLY A 47 -49.29 0.54 18.15
C GLY A 47 -49.00 -0.07 16.77
N SER A 48 -47.72 -0.09 16.38
CA SER A 48 -47.19 -1.07 15.41
C SER A 48 -45.86 -1.59 15.96
N GLN A 49 -45.67 -2.92 16.02
CA GLN A 49 -44.44 -3.50 16.56
C GLN A 49 -43.30 -3.36 15.55
N VAL A 50 -42.20 -2.73 15.99
CA VAL A 50 -40.88 -2.98 15.40
C VAL A 50 -40.54 -4.43 15.75
N GLY A 51 -40.40 -5.29 14.74
CA GLY A 51 -40.03 -6.68 14.97
C GLY A 51 -38.57 -6.79 15.36
N ASN A 52 -38.25 -7.51 16.44
CA ASN A 52 -36.87 -7.87 16.80
C ASN A 52 -36.28 -8.79 15.72
N GLN A 53 -35.66 -8.20 14.70
CA GLN A 53 -35.04 -8.91 13.59
C GLN A 53 -33.57 -9.20 13.89
N LYS A 54 -33.35 -10.08 14.88
CA LYS A 54 -32.03 -10.54 15.31
C LYS A 54 -31.12 -10.92 14.13
N VAL A 55 -29.80 -10.80 14.37
CA VAL A 55 -28.71 -11.41 13.58
C VAL A 55 -29.12 -12.78 13.02
N ARG A 56 -28.83 -12.98 11.73
CA ARG A 56 -29.01 -14.27 11.05
C ARG A 56 -27.65 -14.84 10.68
N ALA A 57 -27.38 -16.08 11.09
CA ALA A 57 -26.14 -16.79 10.79
C ALA A 57 -26.42 -18.27 10.47
N GLU A 58 -25.60 -18.86 9.60
CA GLU A 58 -25.54 -20.30 9.26
C GLU A 58 -24.06 -20.63 9.01
N ARG A 59 -23.54 -21.77 9.49
CA ARG A 59 -22.11 -22.15 9.49
C ARG A 59 -21.13 -21.04 9.98
N ILE A 60 -21.55 -20.20 10.93
CA ILE A 60 -20.72 -19.15 11.56
C ILE A 60 -20.87 -19.22 13.07
N THR A 61 -19.74 -19.34 13.77
CA THR A 61 -19.63 -19.13 15.22
C THR A 61 -19.40 -17.64 15.52
N ILE A 62 -20.02 -17.11 16.58
CA ILE A 62 -19.96 -15.69 16.95
C ILE A 62 -19.48 -15.57 18.40
N GLU A 63 -18.26 -15.08 18.60
CA GLU A 63 -17.67 -14.84 19.92
C GLU A 63 -17.37 -13.36 20.12
N GLY A 64 -18.34 -12.63 20.66
CA GLY A 64 -18.23 -11.18 20.85
C GLY A 64 -18.31 -10.43 19.52
N ASP A 65 -17.17 -9.90 19.08
CA ASP A 65 -16.96 -9.25 17.79
C ASP A 65 -16.27 -10.17 16.75
N VAL A 66 -15.82 -11.37 17.16
CA VAL A 66 -15.20 -12.35 16.25
C VAL A 66 -16.26 -13.23 15.59
N LEU A 67 -16.14 -13.39 14.27
CA LEU A 67 -16.88 -14.34 13.45
C LEU A 67 -15.89 -15.40 12.93
N SER A 68 -16.20 -16.67 13.11
CA SER A 68 -15.38 -17.79 12.60
C SER A 68 -16.24 -18.80 11.87
N TYR A 69 -15.69 -19.43 10.84
CA TYR A 69 -16.39 -20.51 10.13
C TYR A 69 -16.64 -21.71 11.06
N SER A 70 -17.83 -22.30 10.94
CA SER A 70 -18.22 -23.48 11.73
C SER A 70 -18.18 -24.72 10.86
N GLU A 71 -17.22 -25.60 11.13
CA GLU A 71 -17.09 -26.92 10.51
C GLU A 71 -18.29 -27.81 10.89
N GLU A 72 -19.23 -27.97 9.96
CA GLU A 72 -20.38 -28.89 10.05
C GLU A 72 -20.22 -30.04 9.02
N GLU A 73 -20.99 -31.12 9.17
CA GLU A 73 -20.86 -32.35 8.35
C GLU A 73 -21.27 -32.22 6.86
N GLU A 74 -21.72 -31.04 6.42
CA GLU A 74 -22.09 -30.75 5.02
C GLU A 74 -21.32 -29.56 4.43
N ASP A 75 -20.58 -29.80 3.35
CA ASP A 75 -19.90 -28.81 2.51
C ASP A 75 -20.81 -27.60 2.20
N GLY A 76 -20.36 -26.40 2.56
CA GLY A 76 -21.11 -25.18 2.32
C GLY A 76 -20.41 -23.94 2.88
N VAL A 77 -20.89 -22.76 2.51
CA VAL A 77 -20.34 -21.49 3.04
C VAL A 77 -21.12 -21.05 4.28
N GLY A 78 -20.42 -20.35 5.18
CA GLY A 78 -21.02 -19.64 6.30
C GLY A 78 -21.31 -18.19 5.96
N VAL A 79 -22.45 -17.68 6.42
CA VAL A 79 -22.85 -16.28 6.19
C VAL A 79 -23.48 -15.69 7.44
N TYR A 80 -22.98 -14.52 7.83
CA TYR A 80 -23.52 -13.63 8.86
C TYR A 80 -24.25 -12.46 8.21
N VAL A 81 -25.45 -12.15 8.69
CA VAL A 81 -26.22 -10.94 8.35
C VAL A 81 -26.57 -10.19 9.63
N GLY A 82 -26.18 -8.91 9.69
CA GLY A 82 -26.38 -8.04 10.85
C GLY A 82 -27.84 -7.76 11.19
N GLU A 83 -28.09 -7.35 12.44
CA GLU A 83 -29.44 -7.06 12.97
C GLU A 83 -30.08 -5.80 12.37
N MET A 84 -29.28 -4.77 12.04
CA MET A 84 -29.76 -3.47 11.57
C MET A 84 -29.35 -3.21 10.11
N PRO A 85 -30.20 -2.54 9.30
CA PRO A 85 -29.82 -2.08 7.97
C PRO A 85 -28.86 -0.89 8.05
N ILE A 86 -28.05 -0.71 7.00
CA ILE A 86 -27.22 0.49 6.80
C ILE A 86 -28.09 1.74 6.74
N SER A 87 -27.65 2.81 7.41
CA SER A 87 -28.37 4.08 7.56
C SER A 87 -27.41 5.27 7.57
N LEU A 88 -27.92 6.50 7.55
CA LEU A 88 -27.12 7.73 7.66
C LEU A 88 -26.19 7.75 8.89
N GLU A 89 -26.66 7.25 10.03
CA GLU A 89 -25.89 7.19 11.29
C GLU A 89 -24.94 5.97 11.36
N HIS A 90 -25.14 4.98 10.49
CA HIS A 90 -24.44 3.70 10.46
C HIS A 90 -24.15 3.33 9.00
N SER A 91 -23.37 4.19 8.34
CA SER A 91 -23.14 4.18 6.90
C SER A 91 -22.04 3.22 6.46
N TYR A 92 -21.17 2.78 7.38
CA TYR A 92 -19.93 2.06 7.11
C TYR A 92 -19.60 1.07 8.23
N PHE A 93 -18.92 -0.03 7.89
CA PHE A 93 -18.40 -1.04 8.81
C PHE A 93 -17.16 -1.74 8.23
N GLU A 94 -16.32 -2.32 9.10
CA GLU A 94 -15.11 -3.06 8.72
C GLU A 94 -15.12 -4.49 9.25
N ILE A 95 -14.38 -5.37 8.57
CA ILE A 95 -13.87 -6.63 9.11
C ILE A 95 -12.33 -6.63 9.05
N GLU A 96 -11.68 -7.03 10.14
CA GLU A 96 -10.25 -7.36 10.17
C GLU A 96 -10.09 -8.87 9.92
N ILE A 97 -9.30 -9.27 8.92
CA ILE A 97 -9.02 -10.68 8.66
C ILE A 97 -8.03 -11.19 9.71
N LEU A 98 -8.45 -12.18 10.50
CA LEU A 98 -7.61 -12.77 11.56
C LEU A 98 -6.87 -14.02 11.05
N ASP A 99 -7.59 -14.84 10.28
CA ASP A 99 -7.08 -16.05 9.64
C ASP A 99 -7.89 -16.28 8.34
N MET A 100 -7.23 -16.82 7.32
CA MET A 100 -7.80 -17.15 6.00
C MET A 100 -7.96 -18.65 5.77
N GLY A 101 -7.72 -19.46 6.80
CA GLY A 101 -7.98 -20.89 6.76
C GLY A 101 -7.27 -21.61 5.61
N VAL A 102 -8.01 -22.48 4.92
CA VAL A 102 -7.46 -23.32 3.83
C VAL A 102 -7.68 -22.72 2.43
N GLU A 103 -8.77 -21.97 2.20
CA GLU A 103 -9.12 -21.42 0.87
C GLU A 103 -9.22 -19.88 0.81
N GLY A 104 -9.35 -19.20 1.95
CA GLY A 104 -9.31 -17.73 2.02
C GLY A 104 -10.50 -16.98 1.41
N ALA A 105 -11.58 -17.67 1.02
CA ALA A 105 -12.77 -17.10 0.37
C ALA A 105 -13.70 -16.35 1.35
N ILE A 106 -13.09 -15.42 2.08
CA ILE A 106 -13.70 -14.44 2.99
C ILE A 106 -14.26 -13.28 2.18
N SER A 107 -15.43 -12.76 2.57
CA SER A 107 -16.08 -11.68 1.83
C SER A 107 -16.87 -10.73 2.73
N ILE A 108 -16.84 -9.44 2.39
CA ILE A 108 -17.65 -8.37 3.01
C ILE A 108 -18.66 -7.83 2.00
N GLY A 109 -19.84 -7.40 2.45
CA GLY A 109 -20.80 -6.76 1.56
C GLY A 109 -22.12 -6.39 2.21
N LEU A 110 -23.13 -6.19 1.35
CA LEU A 110 -24.49 -5.81 1.75
C LEU A 110 -25.52 -6.74 1.12
N CYS A 111 -26.56 -7.11 1.87
CA CYS A 111 -27.64 -7.96 1.38
C CYS A 111 -29.03 -7.53 1.86
N SER A 112 -30.09 -8.10 1.27
CA SER A 112 -31.45 -7.96 1.81
C SER A 112 -31.64 -8.74 3.11
N ALA A 113 -32.62 -8.35 3.94
CA ALA A 113 -32.91 -8.99 5.23
C ALA A 113 -33.25 -10.51 5.13
N LYS A 114 -33.65 -10.98 3.94
CA LYS A 114 -34.02 -12.38 3.65
C LYS A 114 -33.02 -13.09 2.73
N TYR A 115 -31.77 -12.64 2.71
CA TYR A 115 -30.71 -13.29 1.94
C TYR A 115 -30.51 -14.78 2.33
N PRO A 116 -30.28 -15.69 1.36
CA PRO A 116 -29.89 -17.07 1.66
C PRO A 116 -28.49 -17.10 2.31
N LEU A 117 -28.31 -17.93 3.33
CA LEU A 117 -27.06 -17.98 4.10
C LEU A 117 -26.06 -19.03 3.55
N HIS A 118 -26.46 -19.82 2.56
CA HIS A 118 -25.59 -20.77 1.83
C HIS A 118 -24.93 -20.15 0.58
N LYS A 119 -24.77 -18.81 0.53
CA LYS A 119 -24.18 -18.08 -0.61
C LYS A 119 -23.43 -16.86 -0.13
N LEU A 120 -22.17 -16.69 -0.53
CA LEU A 120 -21.36 -15.54 -0.13
C LEU A 120 -21.95 -14.20 -0.64
N PRO A 121 -21.76 -13.08 0.10
CA PRO A 121 -22.07 -11.72 -0.32
C PRO A 121 -21.88 -11.46 -1.82
N GLY A 122 -22.93 -10.98 -2.49
CA GLY A 122 -22.90 -10.66 -3.92
C GLY A 122 -23.35 -11.79 -4.87
N TRP A 123 -23.31 -13.06 -4.47
CA TRP A 123 -23.60 -14.19 -5.38
C TRP A 123 -25.08 -14.33 -5.79
N ALA A 124 -26.01 -13.78 -5.00
CA ALA A 124 -27.45 -13.86 -5.25
C ALA A 124 -28.15 -12.49 -5.26
N ALA A 125 -29.35 -12.45 -5.84
CA ALA A 125 -30.15 -11.24 -6.01
C ALA A 125 -30.29 -10.43 -4.70
N HIS A 126 -30.34 -9.11 -4.83
CA HIS A 126 -30.36 -8.17 -3.71
C HIS A 126 -29.14 -8.29 -2.76
N SER A 127 -27.96 -8.50 -3.34
CA SER A 127 -26.69 -8.35 -2.63
C SER A 127 -25.55 -7.84 -3.52
N VAL A 128 -24.52 -7.34 -2.86
CA VAL A 128 -23.20 -7.00 -3.39
C VAL A 128 -22.14 -7.45 -2.39
N GLY A 129 -20.94 -7.82 -2.84
CA GLY A 129 -19.82 -8.16 -1.97
C GLY A 129 -18.47 -8.07 -2.66
N TYR A 130 -17.43 -7.85 -1.87
CA TYR A 130 -16.02 -7.80 -2.24
C TYR A 130 -15.32 -8.98 -1.56
N HIS A 131 -14.60 -9.79 -2.35
CA HIS A 131 -14.05 -11.08 -1.95
C HIS A 131 -12.52 -10.99 -1.79
N ALA A 132 -11.98 -11.58 -0.72
CA ALA A 132 -10.58 -11.45 -0.32
C ALA A 132 -9.64 -12.29 -1.18
N ASP A 133 -10.07 -13.50 -1.54
CA ASP A 133 -9.30 -14.51 -2.27
C ASP A 133 -8.98 -14.10 -3.71
N ASP A 134 -9.88 -13.39 -4.40
CA ASP A 134 -9.74 -13.03 -5.81
C ASP A 134 -9.76 -11.52 -6.10
N GLY A 135 -10.08 -10.68 -5.10
CA GLY A 135 -10.15 -9.22 -5.21
C GLY A 135 -11.37 -8.71 -6.00
N ARG A 136 -12.33 -9.57 -6.36
CA ARG A 136 -13.44 -9.21 -7.25
C ARG A 136 -14.67 -8.71 -6.51
N LEU A 137 -15.45 -7.94 -7.26
CA LEU A 137 -16.79 -7.49 -6.89
C LEU A 137 -17.84 -8.45 -7.45
N TYR A 138 -18.64 -9.02 -6.57
CA TYR A 138 -19.79 -9.85 -6.90
C TYR A 138 -21.08 -9.04 -6.68
N LYS A 139 -21.98 -9.02 -7.66
CA LYS A 139 -23.19 -8.20 -7.63
C LYS A 139 -24.38 -8.93 -8.25
N ALA A 140 -25.27 -9.41 -7.39
CA ALA A 140 -26.44 -10.23 -7.72
C ALA A 140 -26.18 -11.52 -8.54
N CYS A 141 -24.92 -11.94 -8.72
CA CYS A 141 -24.54 -13.13 -9.47
C CYS A 141 -23.17 -13.67 -9.04
N PRO A 142 -22.89 -14.99 -9.22
CA PRO A 142 -21.62 -15.61 -8.84
C PRO A 142 -20.51 -15.42 -9.90
N ARG A 143 -20.57 -14.37 -10.71
CA ARG A 143 -19.53 -14.04 -11.70
C ARG A 143 -18.89 -12.70 -11.34
N GLY A 144 -17.80 -12.76 -10.58
CA GLY A 144 -17.07 -11.60 -10.10
C GLY A 144 -16.56 -10.71 -11.23
N MET A 145 -16.46 -9.42 -10.94
CA MET A 145 -15.85 -8.41 -11.81
C MET A 145 -14.52 -7.94 -11.21
N VAL A 146 -13.51 -7.68 -12.04
CA VAL A 146 -12.27 -7.02 -11.59
C VAL A 146 -12.63 -5.70 -10.90
N PHE A 147 -12.07 -5.47 -9.71
CA PHE A 147 -12.48 -4.39 -8.84
C PHE A 147 -11.37 -3.89 -7.91
N GLY A 148 -10.74 -4.78 -7.14
CA GLY A 148 -9.72 -4.42 -6.16
C GLY A 148 -8.57 -5.41 -6.08
N PRO A 149 -7.59 -5.14 -5.19
CA PRO A 149 -6.57 -6.12 -4.84
C PRO A 149 -7.19 -7.27 -4.02
N LYS A 150 -6.44 -8.36 -3.89
CA LYS A 150 -6.68 -9.40 -2.88
C LYS A 150 -6.44 -8.85 -1.47
N CYS A 151 -6.95 -9.56 -0.46
CA CYS A 151 -6.65 -9.29 0.95
C CYS A 151 -5.98 -10.50 1.61
N GLU A 152 -5.14 -10.26 2.62
CA GLU A 152 -4.41 -11.25 3.40
C GLU A 152 -4.69 -11.11 4.91
N ALA A 153 -4.24 -12.06 5.73
CA ALA A 153 -4.43 -12.00 7.19
C ALA A 153 -3.75 -10.75 7.79
N GLY A 154 -4.51 -9.96 8.55
CA GLY A 154 -4.14 -8.64 9.06
C GLY A 154 -4.72 -7.46 8.27
N ASP A 155 -5.22 -7.67 7.05
CA ASP A 155 -5.94 -6.62 6.31
C ASP A 155 -7.29 -6.29 6.92
N ARG A 156 -7.72 -5.03 6.75
CA ARG A 156 -9.06 -4.55 7.07
C ARG A 156 -9.85 -4.26 5.80
N MET A 157 -10.91 -5.02 5.57
CA MET A 157 -11.87 -4.78 4.49
C MET A 157 -13.06 -4.00 5.03
N GLY A 158 -13.46 -2.91 4.38
CA GLY A 158 -14.65 -2.15 4.77
C GLY A 158 -15.70 -2.08 3.67
N CYS A 159 -16.93 -1.79 4.07
CA CYS A 159 -18.07 -1.62 3.17
C CYS A 159 -19.01 -0.54 3.71
N GLY A 160 -19.48 0.36 2.84
CA GLY A 160 -20.38 1.43 3.23
C GLY A 160 -21.23 1.98 2.09
N VAL A 161 -22.08 2.95 2.42
CA VAL A 161 -23.01 3.61 1.48
C VAL A 161 -22.79 5.12 1.50
N LYS A 162 -22.57 5.72 0.32
CA LYS A 162 -22.50 7.18 0.20
C LYS A 162 -23.92 7.75 0.12
N PHE A 163 -24.32 8.49 1.15
CA PHE A 163 -25.61 9.19 1.21
C PHE A 163 -25.50 10.66 0.75
N GLU A 164 -24.77 10.88 -0.36
CA GLU A 164 -24.67 12.18 -1.03
C GLU A 164 -26.04 12.71 -1.47
N GLN A 165 -26.14 14.02 -1.72
CA GLN A 165 -27.36 14.63 -2.29
C GLN A 165 -27.72 13.98 -3.65
N PRO A 166 -29.02 13.85 -3.99
CA PRO A 166 -29.43 12.96 -5.07
C PRO A 166 -28.93 13.50 -6.42
N SER A 167 -27.92 12.85 -6.99
CA SER A 167 -27.49 13.15 -8.35
C SER A 167 -28.65 12.86 -9.32
N PRO A 168 -28.81 13.66 -10.39
CA PRO A 168 -29.91 13.48 -11.35
C PRO A 168 -29.82 12.17 -12.15
N GLU A 169 -28.77 11.38 -11.93
CA GLU A 169 -28.51 10.08 -12.55
C GLU A 169 -28.93 8.90 -11.66
N CYS A 170 -29.19 9.14 -10.36
CA CYS A 170 -29.64 8.10 -9.43
C CYS A 170 -31.17 8.02 -9.34
N ASP A 171 -31.75 6.93 -9.87
CA ASP A 171 -33.11 6.49 -9.51
C ASP A 171 -33.25 6.46 -7.98
N ALA A 172 -34.36 6.98 -7.44
CA ALA A 172 -34.64 7.10 -6.00
C ALA A 172 -34.71 5.77 -5.20
N TYR A 173 -34.36 4.65 -5.82
CA TYR A 173 -34.28 3.31 -5.24
C TYR A 173 -32.88 2.69 -5.35
N SER A 174 -31.85 3.49 -5.67
CA SER A 174 -30.46 3.05 -5.80
C SER A 174 -29.54 3.91 -4.95
N VAL A 175 -28.47 3.32 -4.42
CA VAL A 175 -27.42 4.01 -3.64
C VAL A 175 -26.02 3.60 -4.12
N PRO A 176 -25.02 4.50 -4.06
CA PRO A 176 -23.61 4.12 -4.22
C PRO A 176 -23.14 3.31 -3.01
N VAL A 177 -22.72 2.07 -3.23
CA VAL A 177 -22.06 1.22 -2.22
C VAL A 177 -20.56 1.23 -2.52
N PHE A 178 -19.76 1.66 -1.55
CA PHE A 178 -18.30 1.66 -1.66
C PHE A 178 -17.67 0.58 -0.80
N PHE A 179 -16.44 0.20 -1.14
CA PHE A 179 -15.62 -0.76 -0.42
C PHE A 179 -14.25 -0.18 -0.16
N THR A 180 -13.62 -0.60 0.93
CA THR A 180 -12.29 -0.13 1.35
C THR A 180 -11.35 -1.29 1.63
N LYS A 181 -10.05 -1.03 1.51
CA LYS A 181 -8.95 -1.86 2.04
C LYS A 181 -8.04 -0.96 2.87
N ASN A 182 -7.74 -1.35 4.10
CA ASN A 182 -6.85 -0.66 5.05
C ASN A 182 -7.15 0.85 5.22
N GLY A 183 -8.43 1.22 5.14
CA GLY A 183 -8.92 2.60 5.27
C GLY A 183 -8.99 3.40 3.97
N LYS A 184 -8.50 2.89 2.82
CA LYS A 184 -8.66 3.55 1.51
C LYS A 184 -9.83 2.95 0.73
N GLU A 185 -10.64 3.80 0.08
CA GLU A 185 -11.64 3.36 -0.90
C GLU A 185 -10.98 2.63 -2.09
N VAL A 186 -11.43 1.39 -2.33
CA VAL A 186 -11.05 0.53 -3.46
C VAL A 186 -11.90 0.88 -4.69
N GLY A 187 -13.17 1.18 -4.47
CA GLY A 187 -14.09 1.62 -5.52
C GLY A 187 -15.55 1.63 -5.06
N CYS A 188 -16.42 2.11 -5.93
CA CYS A 188 -17.85 2.30 -5.66
C CYS A 188 -18.73 1.70 -6.76
N VAL A 189 -19.91 1.20 -6.38
CA VAL A 189 -20.88 0.58 -7.28
C VAL A 189 -22.32 0.94 -6.87
N VAL A 190 -23.11 1.41 -7.84
CA VAL A 190 -24.54 1.70 -7.59
C VAL A 190 -25.33 0.40 -7.43
N VAL A 191 -26.07 0.25 -6.33
CA VAL A 191 -26.88 -0.93 -5.98
C VAL A 191 -28.33 -0.53 -5.69
N ARG A 192 -29.29 -1.30 -6.20
CA ARG A 192 -30.72 -1.10 -5.92
C ARG A 192 -31.06 -1.54 -4.49
N VAL A 193 -31.59 -0.62 -3.70
CA VAL A 193 -32.03 -0.83 -2.32
C VAL A 193 -33.28 -1.72 -2.33
N PRO A 194 -33.26 -2.90 -1.67
CA PRO A 194 -34.45 -3.73 -1.52
C PRO A 194 -35.45 -3.08 -0.57
N ALA A 195 -36.74 -3.41 -0.68
CA ALA A 195 -37.78 -2.89 0.23
C ALA A 195 -37.57 -3.26 1.73
N SER A 196 -36.62 -4.15 2.04
CA SER A 196 -36.18 -4.44 3.41
C SER A 196 -35.12 -3.49 3.98
N GLY A 197 -34.49 -2.67 3.14
CA GLY A 197 -33.16 -2.12 3.38
C GLY A 197 -32.03 -3.10 2.97
N LEU A 198 -30.80 -2.60 3.03
CA LEU A 198 -29.54 -3.33 2.87
C LEU A 198 -28.89 -3.51 4.25
N TYR A 199 -28.36 -4.69 4.55
CA TYR A 199 -27.81 -5.08 5.84
C TYR A 199 -26.33 -5.49 5.68
N PRO A 200 -25.46 -5.20 6.68
CA PRO A 200 -24.11 -5.75 6.75
C PRO A 200 -24.14 -7.27 6.57
N CYS A 201 -23.32 -7.77 5.64
CA CYS A 201 -23.25 -9.17 5.28
C CYS A 201 -21.77 -9.59 5.21
N VAL A 202 -21.42 -10.67 5.88
CA VAL A 202 -20.07 -11.24 5.90
C VAL A 202 -20.18 -12.72 5.57
N GLY A 203 -19.32 -13.23 4.68
CA GLY A 203 -19.26 -14.63 4.32
C GLY A 203 -17.87 -15.22 4.54
N LEU A 204 -17.83 -16.43 5.08
CA LEU A 204 -16.64 -17.27 5.28
C LEU A 204 -16.92 -18.63 4.61
N ALA A 205 -15.90 -19.33 4.14
CA ALA A 205 -16.07 -20.52 3.28
C ALA A 205 -15.23 -21.72 3.69
N ALA A 206 -14.11 -21.54 4.39
CA ALA A 206 -13.15 -22.60 4.70
C ALA A 206 -12.93 -22.82 6.20
N ALA A 207 -12.54 -24.05 6.53
CA ALA A 207 -11.96 -24.38 7.83
C ALA A 207 -10.82 -23.41 8.18
N GLY A 208 -10.88 -22.81 9.36
CA GLY A 208 -9.94 -21.80 9.84
C GLY A 208 -10.28 -20.34 9.52
N ASP A 209 -11.21 -20.03 8.61
CA ASP A 209 -11.60 -18.65 8.31
C ASP A 209 -12.08 -17.91 9.58
N ALA A 210 -11.46 -16.77 9.91
CA ALA A 210 -11.82 -15.97 11.07
C ALA A 210 -11.64 -14.46 10.82
N VAL A 211 -12.61 -13.65 11.24
CA VAL A 211 -12.59 -12.18 11.09
C VAL A 211 -13.12 -11.47 12.35
N ARG A 212 -12.66 -10.25 12.62
CA ARG A 212 -13.21 -9.38 13.68
C ARG A 212 -14.08 -8.29 13.05
N LEU A 213 -15.39 -8.31 13.34
CA LEU A 213 -16.37 -7.36 12.84
C LEU A 213 -16.37 -6.09 13.69
N THR A 214 -16.05 -4.94 13.09
CA THR A 214 -16.19 -3.61 13.71
C THR A 214 -17.40 -2.88 13.11
N PRO A 215 -18.59 -2.98 13.73
CA PRO A 215 -19.79 -2.33 13.22
C PRO A 215 -19.85 -0.84 13.60
N HIS A 216 -20.67 -0.07 12.88
CA HIS A 216 -20.98 1.33 13.19
C HIS A 216 -19.78 2.30 13.17
N LEU A 217 -18.87 2.12 12.22
CA LEU A 217 -17.78 3.08 11.98
C LEU A 217 -18.30 4.33 11.25
N PHE A 218 -17.72 5.48 11.58
CA PHE A 218 -18.03 6.75 10.92
C PHE A 218 -17.09 6.97 9.73
N TRP A 219 -17.62 6.86 8.51
CA TRP A 219 -16.94 7.35 7.32
C TRP A 219 -17.29 8.84 7.12
N PRO A 220 -16.32 9.76 7.10
CA PRO A 220 -16.59 11.19 6.89
C PRO A 220 -17.14 11.43 5.47
N PRO A 221 -18.11 12.35 5.29
CA PRO A 221 -18.61 12.71 3.97
C PRO A 221 -17.55 13.48 3.17
N ASP A 222 -17.60 13.36 1.83
CA ASP A 222 -16.48 13.69 0.95
C ASP A 222 -16.09 15.19 0.84
N GLU A 223 -16.75 16.09 1.58
CA GLU A 223 -16.38 17.51 1.65
C GLU A 223 -15.26 17.80 2.68
N ASP A 224 -15.08 16.97 3.71
CA ASP A 224 -13.99 17.12 4.70
C ASP A 224 -12.71 16.33 4.29
N THR A 225 -12.79 15.36 3.37
CA THR A 225 -11.63 14.58 2.89
C THR A 225 -10.65 15.37 2.03
N HIS A 226 -10.92 16.64 1.73
CA HIS A 226 -9.91 17.52 1.11
C HIS A 226 -8.76 17.93 2.07
N MET A 227 -8.80 17.45 3.33
CA MET A 227 -7.67 17.35 4.24
C MET A 227 -7.46 15.89 4.69
N SER A 228 -7.44 14.94 3.76
CA SER A 228 -6.98 13.58 4.03
C SER A 228 -5.58 13.61 4.64
N VAL A 229 -5.40 12.93 5.77
CA VAL A 229 -4.07 12.45 6.16
C VAL A 229 -3.83 11.23 5.30
N ASP A 230 -3.28 11.45 4.10
CA ASP A 230 -3.00 10.38 3.15
C ASP A 230 -2.24 9.26 3.86
N SER A 231 -2.81 8.05 3.83
CA SER A 231 -2.09 6.83 4.16
C SER A 231 -1.03 6.64 3.08
N MET A 232 0.16 7.20 3.29
CA MET A 232 1.23 7.32 2.29
C MET A 232 1.79 5.96 1.81
N GLU A 233 1.18 4.84 2.19
CA GLU A 233 1.38 3.50 1.60
C GLU A 233 1.32 3.56 0.08
N GLU A 234 0.41 4.37 -0.49
CA GLU A 234 0.30 4.59 -1.94
C GLU A 234 1.45 5.40 -2.56
N GLU A 235 2.29 6.06 -1.76
CA GLU A 235 3.51 6.70 -2.22
C GLU A 235 4.74 5.77 -2.13
N TRP A 236 4.63 4.60 -1.49
CA TRP A 236 5.70 3.60 -1.40
C TRP A 236 5.50 2.47 -2.43
N LEU A 237 6.52 2.17 -3.22
CA LEU A 237 6.56 0.98 -4.09
C LEU A 237 6.74 -0.28 -3.24
N ARG A 238 7.65 -0.19 -2.26
CA ARG A 238 8.19 -1.30 -1.49
C ARG A 238 8.53 -0.83 -0.08
N LEU A 239 8.03 -1.56 0.91
CA LEU A 239 8.46 -1.53 2.30
C LEU A 239 9.05 -2.91 2.65
N HIS A 240 10.17 -2.94 3.34
CA HIS A 240 10.79 -4.16 3.89
C HIS A 240 11.35 -3.82 5.27
N ASP A 241 11.03 -4.59 6.31
CA ASP A 241 11.42 -4.34 7.71
C ASP A 241 11.11 -2.92 8.23
N ILE A 242 10.17 -2.23 7.57
CA ILE A 242 9.65 -0.89 7.88
C ILE A 242 8.13 -0.97 7.98
N ARG A 243 7.57 -0.33 9.00
CA ARG A 243 6.12 -0.13 9.17
C ARG A 243 5.79 1.34 8.93
N LEU A 244 4.76 1.62 8.15
CA LEU A 244 4.21 2.97 8.01
C LEU A 244 3.16 3.24 9.10
N ASN A 245 3.06 4.50 9.53
CA ASN A 245 2.02 5.00 10.42
C ASN A 245 1.74 6.48 10.05
N GLY A 246 0.90 6.70 9.04
CA GLY A 246 0.73 8.00 8.39
C GLY A 246 2.04 8.43 7.71
N GLN A 247 2.60 9.57 8.10
CA GLN A 247 3.92 10.05 7.64
C GLN A 247 5.11 9.40 8.35
N MET A 248 4.88 8.54 9.36
CA MET A 248 5.96 7.92 10.15
C MET A 248 6.42 6.60 9.52
N LEU A 249 7.72 6.47 9.21
CA LEU A 249 8.37 5.18 9.00
C LEU A 249 9.01 4.71 10.32
N GLU A 250 8.71 3.48 10.73
CA GLU A 250 9.26 2.86 11.96
C GLU A 250 10.00 1.55 11.63
N TYR A 251 11.24 1.43 12.10
CA TYR A 251 12.03 0.22 11.91
C TYR A 251 11.47 -0.96 12.70
N CYS A 252 11.28 -2.10 12.02
CA CYS A 252 10.68 -3.32 12.56
C CYS A 252 11.56 -4.56 12.40
N GLY A 253 12.72 -4.44 11.74
CA GLY A 253 13.69 -5.52 11.57
C GLY A 253 14.47 -5.89 12.84
N ARG A 254 15.42 -6.82 12.69
CA ARG A 254 16.13 -7.44 13.83
C ARG A 254 17.29 -6.60 14.38
N GLY A 255 17.90 -5.75 13.57
CA GLY A 255 18.97 -4.80 13.94
C GLY A 255 20.23 -5.46 14.53
N LYS A 256 20.61 -6.65 14.05
CA LYS A 256 21.76 -7.43 14.55
C LYS A 256 22.99 -7.36 13.65
N SER A 257 22.79 -7.29 12.35
CA SER A 257 23.79 -7.39 11.28
C SER A 257 23.68 -6.23 10.28
N LEU A 258 24.66 -6.11 9.37
CA LEU A 258 24.68 -5.10 8.31
C LEU A 258 23.67 -5.38 7.17
N VAL A 259 22.95 -6.51 7.22
CA VAL A 259 21.89 -6.88 6.26
C VAL A 259 20.49 -6.88 6.86
N ASP A 260 20.34 -6.63 8.17
CA ASP A 260 19.04 -6.37 8.80
C ASP A 260 18.57 -4.92 8.51
N VAL A 261 18.60 -4.49 7.24
CA VAL A 261 18.25 -3.12 6.84
C VAL A 261 16.79 -3.07 6.40
N GLY A 262 16.02 -2.17 7.01
CA GLY A 262 14.67 -1.86 6.58
C GLY A 262 14.68 -0.78 5.51
N LEU A 263 14.07 -1.04 4.35
CA LEU A 263 14.02 -0.14 3.19
C LEU A 263 12.58 0.33 2.93
N ALA A 264 12.43 1.61 2.66
CA ALA A 264 11.24 2.23 2.07
C ALA A 264 11.64 2.91 0.75
N GLN A 265 11.07 2.49 -0.37
CA GLN A 265 11.32 3.02 -1.71
C GLN A 265 10.02 3.56 -2.30
N ALA A 266 10.00 4.80 -2.79
CA ALA A 266 8.78 5.44 -3.28
C ALA A 266 8.29 4.87 -4.64
N ARG A 267 7.00 5.02 -4.94
CA ARG A 267 6.32 4.45 -6.12
C ARG A 267 6.64 5.17 -7.43
N THR A 268 6.91 6.46 -7.37
CA THR A 268 7.25 7.30 -8.54
C THR A 268 8.70 7.77 -8.46
N PRO A 269 9.43 7.85 -9.59
CA PRO A 269 10.74 8.49 -9.61
C PRO A 269 10.58 10.00 -9.42
N LEU A 270 11.65 10.67 -8.96
CA LEU A 270 11.71 12.13 -9.02
C LEU A 270 11.73 12.58 -10.50
N ASN A 271 10.99 13.65 -10.80
CA ASN A 271 10.86 14.26 -12.12
C ASN A 271 11.00 15.80 -12.00
N THR A 272 10.78 16.56 -13.07
CA THR A 272 10.98 18.02 -13.07
C THR A 272 9.90 18.81 -12.31
N THR A 273 8.85 18.17 -11.81
CA THR A 273 7.78 18.82 -11.01
C THR A 273 7.78 18.38 -9.54
N SER A 274 8.28 17.17 -9.24
CA SER A 274 8.60 16.69 -7.90
C SER A 274 10.05 16.21 -7.90
N HIS A 275 10.96 17.08 -7.43
CA HIS A 275 12.41 16.90 -7.59
C HIS A 275 13.21 16.93 -6.27
N TYR A 276 12.53 17.04 -5.13
CA TYR A 276 13.12 17.11 -3.79
C TYR A 276 12.14 16.53 -2.75
N PHE A 277 12.66 15.84 -1.75
CA PHE A 277 11.92 15.29 -0.61
C PHE A 277 12.74 15.35 0.68
N GLU A 278 12.09 15.25 1.84
CA GLU A 278 12.78 15.27 3.13
C GLU A 278 12.20 14.37 4.22
N MET A 279 12.99 14.17 5.28
CA MET A 279 12.61 13.44 6.49
C MET A 279 13.00 14.23 7.74
N GLU A 280 12.29 14.05 8.85
CA GLU A 280 12.71 14.44 10.20
C GLU A 280 13.13 13.19 10.98
N ILE A 281 14.31 13.21 11.61
CA ILE A 281 14.70 12.15 12.56
C ILE A 281 13.89 12.30 13.85
N VAL A 282 12.77 11.60 13.93
CA VAL A 282 11.89 11.62 15.12
C VAL A 282 12.48 10.80 16.24
N ASP A 283 13.13 9.66 15.95
CA ASP A 283 13.97 8.93 16.90
C ASP A 283 15.17 8.24 16.21
N PRO A 284 16.42 8.48 16.63
CA PRO A 284 17.60 7.82 16.08
C PRO A 284 17.79 6.38 16.62
N GLY A 285 16.90 5.89 17.49
CA GLY A 285 16.98 4.53 18.03
C GLY A 285 18.30 4.24 18.74
N ARG A 286 18.86 3.05 18.51
CA ARG A 286 20.11 2.60 19.16
C ARG A 286 21.39 3.08 18.47
N SER A 287 21.42 3.17 17.14
CA SER A 287 22.65 3.43 16.36
C SER A 287 22.58 4.67 15.47
N GLY A 288 21.40 5.06 14.99
CA GLY A 288 21.23 6.16 14.05
C GLY A 288 21.54 5.79 12.60
N TYR A 289 21.42 4.51 12.23
CA TYR A 289 21.67 3.95 10.88
C TYR A 289 20.54 4.31 9.91
N ILE A 290 20.29 5.62 9.81
CA ILE A 290 19.22 6.25 9.04
C ILE A 290 19.83 6.86 7.78
N THR A 291 19.21 6.64 6.62
CA THR A 291 19.73 7.14 5.34
C THR A 291 18.64 7.81 4.52
N ILE A 292 18.96 8.91 3.85
CA ILE A 292 18.13 9.48 2.78
C ILE A 292 18.86 9.38 1.43
N GLY A 293 18.18 8.97 0.37
CA GLY A 293 18.82 8.79 -0.93
C GLY A 293 17.88 8.44 -2.08
N LEU A 294 18.48 7.99 -3.17
CA LEU A 294 17.85 7.65 -4.44
C LEU A 294 18.33 6.30 -4.94
N THR A 295 17.45 5.50 -5.54
CA THR A 295 17.73 4.13 -6.01
C THR A 295 17.14 3.84 -7.41
N LYS A 296 17.70 2.82 -8.10
CA LYS A 296 17.08 2.17 -9.27
C LYS A 296 15.83 1.39 -8.85
N LYS A 297 14.83 1.25 -9.74
CA LYS A 297 13.54 0.57 -9.45
C LYS A 297 13.72 -0.83 -8.82
N LYS A 298 14.49 -1.72 -9.47
CA LYS A 298 14.99 -2.99 -8.88
C LYS A 298 16.17 -2.70 -7.93
N TYR A 299 15.92 -2.34 -6.66
CA TYR A 299 16.98 -2.22 -5.62
C TYR A 299 16.95 -3.41 -4.64
N PRO A 300 18.09 -3.92 -4.14
CA PRO A 300 18.11 -4.92 -3.06
C PRO A 300 17.44 -4.37 -1.79
N LYS A 301 16.51 -5.14 -1.23
CA LYS A 301 15.64 -4.71 -0.12
C LYS A 301 16.36 -4.62 1.23
N ASN A 302 17.41 -5.42 1.40
CA ASN A 302 18.18 -5.70 2.63
C ASN A 302 19.46 -4.86 2.73
N ARG A 303 19.61 -3.77 1.96
CA ARG A 303 20.82 -2.94 1.94
C ARG A 303 20.49 -1.45 1.96
N HIS A 304 21.33 -0.68 2.64
CA HIS A 304 21.19 0.78 2.70
C HIS A 304 21.40 1.41 1.30
N PRO A 305 20.53 2.36 0.87
CA PRO A 305 20.76 3.17 -0.32
C PRO A 305 22.17 3.76 -0.39
N GLY A 306 22.70 3.87 -1.60
CA GLY A 306 24.07 4.30 -1.89
C GLY A 306 25.11 3.17 -1.92
N TRP A 307 24.83 1.99 -1.36
CA TRP A 307 25.79 0.87 -1.32
C TRP A 307 25.88 0.06 -2.61
N ASN A 308 24.76 -0.20 -3.29
CA ASN A 308 24.70 -0.93 -4.56
C ASN A 308 24.56 0.00 -5.77
N ARG A 309 24.98 -0.46 -6.97
CA ARG A 309 24.95 0.30 -8.23
C ARG A 309 23.56 0.89 -8.54
N GLY A 310 23.55 2.04 -9.23
CA GLY A 310 22.31 2.78 -9.51
C GLY A 310 21.66 3.39 -8.27
N SER A 311 22.46 3.76 -7.24
CA SER A 311 21.95 4.47 -6.06
C SER A 311 22.96 5.45 -5.48
N ILE A 312 22.45 6.46 -4.76
CA ILE A 312 23.23 7.45 -4.01
C ILE A 312 22.47 7.89 -2.76
N ALA A 313 23.14 8.00 -1.62
CA ALA A 313 22.51 8.39 -0.35
C ALA A 313 23.46 9.11 0.61
N TYR A 314 22.87 9.93 1.49
CA TYR A 314 23.51 10.57 2.62
C TYR A 314 23.12 9.85 3.92
N HIS A 315 24.12 9.44 4.69
CA HIS A 315 23.95 8.61 5.89
C HIS A 315 24.04 9.46 7.16
N ALA A 316 23.06 9.31 8.06
CA ALA A 316 22.91 10.16 9.24
C ALA A 316 23.97 9.88 10.31
N ASP A 317 24.32 8.61 10.50
CA ASP A 317 25.20 8.15 11.57
C ASP A 317 26.60 8.73 11.45
N ASP A 318 27.18 8.77 10.24
CA ASP A 318 28.58 9.13 10.01
C ASP A 318 28.81 10.42 9.19
N GLY A 319 27.81 10.90 8.47
CA GLY A 319 27.88 12.14 7.66
C GLY A 319 28.54 11.96 6.29
N ARG A 320 28.59 10.75 5.74
CA ARG A 320 29.11 10.50 4.38
C ARG A 320 28.01 10.42 3.32
N VAL A 321 28.45 10.58 2.07
CA VAL A 321 27.67 10.21 0.89
C VAL A 321 28.26 8.95 0.26
N PHE A 322 27.40 7.95 0.06
CA PHE A 322 27.67 6.67 -0.60
C PHE A 322 27.02 6.70 -1.98
N ALA A 323 27.70 6.21 -3.02
CA ALA A 323 27.18 6.22 -4.39
C ALA A 323 27.70 4.98 -5.15
N GLY A 324 26.81 4.01 -5.38
CA GLY A 324 27.15 2.73 -6.01
C GLY A 324 28.22 1.91 -5.29
N SER A 325 28.50 2.16 -4.00
CA SER A 325 29.59 1.53 -3.26
C SER A 325 29.40 1.61 -1.74
N THR A 326 29.82 0.57 -1.04
CA THR A 326 29.94 0.50 0.43
C THR A 326 31.06 1.41 0.99
N VAL A 327 31.88 2.05 0.15
CA VAL A 327 32.94 2.97 0.58
C VAL A 327 32.46 4.43 0.51
N GLY A 328 31.84 4.89 1.58
CA GLY A 328 31.33 6.26 1.69
C GLY A 328 32.42 7.33 1.66
N SER A 329 32.12 8.47 1.05
CA SER A 329 32.98 9.65 0.96
C SER A 329 32.55 10.77 1.92
N LEU A 330 33.51 11.48 2.53
CA LEU A 330 33.23 12.62 3.40
C LEU A 330 32.38 13.67 2.67
N PHE A 331 31.33 14.16 3.34
CA PHE A 331 30.33 15.01 2.71
C PHE A 331 29.70 16.05 3.65
N GLY A 332 29.25 15.64 4.84
CA GLY A 332 28.47 16.50 5.74
C GLY A 332 28.61 16.16 7.23
N PRO A 333 27.89 16.89 8.10
CA PRO A 333 27.85 16.65 9.53
C PRO A 333 26.74 15.65 9.92
N ARG A 334 27.09 14.66 10.76
CA ARG A 334 26.18 13.67 11.38
C ARG A 334 24.86 14.27 11.86
N CYS A 335 23.74 13.59 11.59
CA CYS A 335 22.39 14.03 11.94
C CYS A 335 21.88 13.34 13.22
N HIS A 336 20.96 13.98 13.92
CA HIS A 336 20.47 13.58 15.24
C HIS A 336 18.95 13.81 15.35
N LYS A 337 18.34 13.42 16.47
CA LYS A 337 16.92 13.64 16.77
C LYS A 337 16.54 15.12 16.57
N GLY A 338 15.54 15.36 15.71
CA GLY A 338 15.05 16.69 15.34
C GLY A 338 15.81 17.38 14.19
N ASP A 339 16.85 16.76 13.60
CA ASP A 339 17.36 17.20 12.31
C ASP A 339 16.42 16.77 11.19
N VAL A 340 16.14 17.69 10.27
CA VAL A 340 15.51 17.43 8.98
C VAL A 340 16.61 17.15 7.95
N MET A 341 16.50 16.07 7.19
CA MET A 341 17.42 15.69 6.11
C MET A 341 16.65 15.64 4.79
N GLY A 342 17.13 16.29 3.75
CA GLY A 342 16.49 16.29 2.43
C GLY A 342 17.41 15.81 1.31
N CYS A 343 16.80 15.38 0.20
CA CYS A 343 17.48 14.87 -0.98
C CYS A 343 16.70 15.29 -2.24
N GLY A 344 17.41 15.70 -3.29
CA GLY A 344 16.78 16.09 -4.56
C GLY A 344 17.71 16.06 -5.76
N ILE A 345 17.16 16.33 -6.94
CA ILE A 345 17.83 16.26 -8.23
C ILE A 345 17.77 17.62 -8.94
N ILE A 346 18.93 18.21 -9.23
CA ILE A 346 19.04 19.32 -10.18
C ILE A 346 19.07 18.72 -11.58
N PHE A 347 17.92 18.73 -12.25
CA PHE A 347 17.79 18.30 -13.65
C PHE A 347 18.45 19.31 -14.62
N PRO A 348 19.12 18.82 -15.69
CA PRO A 348 19.54 19.66 -16.81
C PRO A 348 18.38 20.44 -17.45
N ARG A 349 18.66 21.60 -18.05
CA ARG A 349 17.62 22.46 -18.69
C ARG A 349 17.02 21.86 -19.95
N ASP A 350 17.71 20.89 -20.53
CA ASP A 350 17.42 20.10 -21.71
C ASP A 350 16.94 18.68 -21.35
N TYR A 351 16.72 18.39 -20.06
CA TYR A 351 16.14 17.12 -19.61
C TYR A 351 14.69 16.99 -20.07
N VAL A 352 14.40 15.92 -20.83
CA VAL A 352 13.05 15.53 -21.23
C VAL A 352 12.60 14.37 -20.35
N CYS A 353 11.47 14.53 -19.66
CA CYS A 353 10.93 13.51 -18.79
C CYS A 353 10.11 12.50 -19.61
N ASN A 354 10.79 11.50 -20.19
CA ASN A 354 10.14 10.50 -21.05
C ASN A 354 9.12 9.60 -20.33
N TYR A 355 9.08 9.61 -18.99
CA TYR A 355 8.19 8.77 -18.19
C TYR A 355 6.75 9.30 -18.12
N ASP A 356 6.52 10.59 -18.40
CA ASP A 356 5.20 11.21 -18.31
C ASP A 356 4.30 10.93 -19.54
N SER A 357 4.80 10.19 -20.53
CA SER A 357 4.04 9.76 -21.73
C SER A 357 3.41 8.37 -21.60
N GLU A 358 3.89 7.54 -20.68
CA GLU A 358 3.33 6.21 -20.38
C GLU A 358 2.10 6.33 -19.46
N GLY A 359 1.10 7.10 -19.91
CA GLY A 359 -0.26 7.07 -19.39
C GLY A 359 -1.05 5.84 -19.86
N GLY A 360 -0.34 4.72 -20.05
CA GLY A 360 -0.88 3.47 -20.60
C GLY A 360 -1.61 2.65 -19.55
N SER A 361 -2.57 1.85 -20.02
CA SER A 361 -3.11 0.71 -19.29
C SER A 361 -1.97 -0.25 -18.91
N MET A 362 -2.12 -0.94 -17.77
CA MET A 362 -1.28 -2.09 -17.44
C MET A 362 -1.72 -3.27 -18.33
N GLU A 363 -1.34 -3.20 -19.61
CA GLU A 363 -1.49 -4.30 -20.56
C GLU A 363 -0.40 -5.33 -20.25
N GLU A 364 -0.83 -6.58 -20.06
CA GLU A 364 0.09 -7.72 -19.98
C GLU A 364 0.87 -7.81 -21.30
N GLU A 365 2.14 -8.22 -21.26
CA GLU A 365 2.89 -8.55 -22.48
C GLU A 365 2.28 -9.78 -23.17
N SER A 366 1.22 -9.54 -23.96
CA SER A 366 0.68 -10.54 -24.86
C SER A 366 1.72 -10.82 -25.94
N PRO A 367 2.16 -12.07 -26.16
CA PRO A 367 3.16 -12.37 -27.17
C PRO A 367 2.65 -12.00 -28.56
N GLU A 368 3.47 -11.24 -29.29
CA GLU A 368 3.21 -10.72 -30.64
C GLU A 368 2.56 -11.75 -31.58
N PRO A 369 1.46 -11.41 -32.27
CA PRO A 369 0.84 -12.30 -33.24
C PRO A 369 1.74 -12.44 -34.48
N LEU A 370 2.31 -13.65 -34.66
CA LEU A 370 3.14 -13.99 -35.82
C LEU A 370 2.46 -13.61 -37.15
N GLU A 371 3.06 -12.69 -37.92
CA GLU A 371 2.54 -12.30 -39.22
C GLU A 371 2.54 -13.48 -40.22
N CYS A 372 1.47 -13.56 -40.99
CA CYS A 372 1.08 -14.77 -41.71
C CYS A 372 1.58 -14.77 -43.17
N ASP A 373 2.90 -14.94 -43.39
CA ASP A 373 3.46 -15.04 -44.76
C ASP A 373 4.46 -16.19 -45.01
N ASP A 374 4.98 -16.88 -43.98
CA ASP A 374 5.89 -18.05 -44.15
C ASP A 374 5.18 -19.42 -44.19
N LEU A 375 3.84 -19.43 -44.28
CA LEU A 375 3.00 -20.65 -44.17
C LEU A 375 3.02 -21.58 -45.41
N LEU A 376 4.08 -21.58 -46.22
CA LEU A 376 4.16 -22.38 -47.45
C LEU A 376 5.37 -23.33 -47.59
N GLU A 377 6.49 -23.14 -46.87
CA GLU A 377 7.60 -24.12 -46.91
C GLU A 377 7.47 -25.24 -45.86
N HIS A 378 6.79 -25.02 -44.74
CA HIS A 378 6.76 -25.98 -43.62
C HIS A 378 5.74 -27.14 -43.75
N LEU A 379 5.06 -27.27 -44.90
CA LEU A 379 3.99 -28.27 -45.13
C LEU A 379 4.45 -29.58 -45.81
N LEU A 380 5.75 -29.78 -46.05
CA LEU A 380 6.27 -30.95 -46.79
C LEU A 380 7.18 -31.91 -45.99
N GLN A 381 7.49 -31.61 -44.73
CA GLN A 381 8.56 -32.31 -43.98
C GLN A 381 8.13 -33.28 -42.86
N TYR A 382 6.88 -33.76 -42.86
CA TYR A 382 6.42 -34.78 -41.88
C TYR A 382 5.83 -36.05 -42.52
N GLN A 383 6.72 -36.94 -42.96
CA GLN A 383 6.46 -38.38 -43.03
C GLN A 383 7.72 -39.20 -42.66
N GLN A 384 7.86 -39.58 -41.39
CA GLN A 384 8.18 -40.96 -40.93
C GLN A 384 8.18 -41.07 -39.38
N PRO A 385 8.04 -42.29 -38.81
CA PRO A 385 7.69 -42.48 -37.40
C PRO A 385 8.88 -42.60 -36.43
N MET A 386 8.58 -42.48 -35.13
CA MET A 386 9.56 -42.54 -34.02
C MET A 386 10.19 -43.93 -33.80
N ALA A 387 11.38 -43.93 -33.20
CA ALA A 387 12.01 -45.07 -32.52
C ALA A 387 12.38 -44.69 -31.08
N PRO A 388 12.41 -45.62 -30.11
CA PRO A 388 12.54 -45.31 -28.68
C PRO A 388 13.98 -45.05 -28.22
N ALA A 389 14.12 -44.29 -27.14
CA ALA A 389 15.40 -43.93 -26.53
C ALA A 389 16.03 -45.07 -25.69
N LEU A 390 17.36 -44.98 -25.47
CA LEU A 390 18.15 -45.83 -24.57
C LEU A 390 18.81 -44.98 -23.47
N PRO A 391 19.05 -45.53 -22.26
CA PRO A 391 19.64 -44.80 -21.15
C PRO A 391 21.18 -44.67 -21.25
N PRO A 392 21.80 -43.69 -20.56
CA PRO A 392 23.24 -43.48 -20.58
C PRO A 392 24.02 -44.46 -19.67
N PRO A 393 25.27 -44.83 -20.02
CA PRO A 393 26.17 -45.59 -19.16
C PRO A 393 26.96 -44.67 -18.20
N ALA A 394 27.58 -45.27 -17.17
CA ALA A 394 28.26 -44.54 -16.10
C ALA A 394 29.80 -44.58 -16.17
N ALA A 395 30.40 -43.50 -15.65
CA ALA A 395 31.76 -43.36 -15.10
C ALA A 395 33.00 -43.69 -15.95
N HIS A 396 34.04 -42.83 -15.84
CA HIS A 396 35.42 -43.27 -15.58
C HIS A 396 36.28 -42.13 -15.00
N LEU A 397 37.30 -42.50 -14.22
CA LEU A 397 38.24 -41.59 -13.55
C LEU A 397 39.32 -41.06 -14.50
N HIS A 398 39.94 -39.93 -14.15
CA HIS A 398 41.40 -39.75 -14.31
C HIS A 398 42.02 -38.96 -13.15
N HIS A 399 43.17 -39.44 -12.64
CA HIS A 399 44.03 -38.70 -11.70
C HIS A 399 44.90 -37.67 -12.43
N HIS A 400 45.37 -36.64 -11.72
CA HIS A 400 46.76 -36.19 -11.83
C HIS A 400 47.31 -35.69 -10.48
N HIS A 401 48.64 -35.62 -10.36
CA HIS A 401 49.38 -35.61 -9.08
C HIS A 401 49.78 -34.21 -8.57
N HIS A 402 50.06 -34.15 -7.26
CA HIS A 402 50.65 -33.01 -6.54
C HIS A 402 51.86 -32.34 -7.22
N HIS A 403 52.09 -31.07 -6.87
CA HIS A 403 53.42 -30.68 -6.41
C HIS A 403 53.38 -29.74 -5.19
N TRP A 404 54.36 -29.88 -4.31
CA TRP A 404 54.49 -29.10 -3.07
C TRP A 404 55.46 -27.93 -3.25
N HIS A 405 55.20 -26.80 -2.59
CA HIS A 405 56.26 -25.98 -1.99
C HIS A 405 55.78 -25.37 -0.66
N ARG A 406 56.70 -25.27 0.31
CA ARG A 406 56.46 -24.84 1.69
C ARG A 406 57.62 -23.98 2.16
N HIS A 407 57.36 -22.82 2.76
CA HIS A 407 58.34 -22.12 3.58
C HIS A 407 57.67 -21.42 4.78
N HIS A 408 58.37 -21.37 5.91
CA HIS A 408 57.87 -20.83 7.19
C HIS A 408 58.43 -19.42 7.45
N HIS A 409 57.63 -18.54 8.08
CA HIS A 409 57.79 -18.07 9.48
C HIS A 409 56.74 -16.95 9.76
N ARG A 410 55.89 -17.06 10.82
CA ARG A 410 56.09 -16.59 12.22
C ARG A 410 56.38 -15.07 12.29
N HIS A 411 55.65 -14.23 13.02
CA HIS A 411 54.61 -14.36 14.09
C HIS A 411 53.49 -13.28 13.88
N ASN A 412 52.38 -13.15 14.63
CA ASN A 412 52.03 -13.64 15.98
C ASN A 412 50.50 -13.83 16.22
N HIS A 413 50.13 -14.15 17.47
CA HIS A 413 48.79 -14.17 18.10
C HIS A 413 48.08 -12.80 18.12
N ILE A 414 46.75 -12.68 18.26
CA ILE A 414 45.87 -13.17 19.36
C ILE A 414 44.65 -14.01 18.90
N LEU A 415 44.26 -14.98 19.73
CA LEU A 415 43.06 -15.86 19.70
C LEU A 415 42.16 -15.49 20.92
N THR A 416 40.90 -15.89 21.12
CA THR A 416 39.92 -16.75 20.41
C THR A 416 38.52 -16.09 20.63
N THR A 417 37.31 -16.66 20.76
CA THR A 417 36.59 -17.98 20.77
C THR A 417 35.11 -17.60 20.51
N ASP A 418 34.27 -18.27 19.72
CA ASP A 418 34.40 -19.35 18.73
C ASP A 418 33.33 -19.12 17.65
N SER A 419 33.50 -19.69 16.46
CA SER A 419 32.53 -19.64 15.34
C SER A 419 31.94 -21.03 15.09
N GLU A 420 30.61 -21.12 15.12
CA GLU A 420 29.89 -22.15 14.37
C GLU A 420 29.70 -21.59 12.95
N GLU A 421 30.18 -22.33 11.96
CA GLU A 421 30.21 -21.95 10.55
C GLU A 421 28.95 -22.51 9.86
N ASP A 422 27.89 -21.70 9.81
CA ASP A 422 26.76 -21.92 8.90
C ASP A 422 27.12 -21.29 7.54
N ASP A 423 27.51 -22.12 6.58
CA ASP A 423 27.80 -21.72 5.18
C ASP A 423 26.47 -21.49 4.42
N ASP A 424 25.87 -20.30 4.56
CA ASP A 424 24.86 -19.80 3.60
C ASP A 424 25.60 -19.21 2.37
N GLU A 425 25.53 -19.88 1.22
CA GLU A 425 26.09 -19.39 -0.05
C GLU A 425 25.22 -18.26 -0.63
N ASP A 426 25.80 -17.06 -0.86
CA ASP A 426 25.10 -15.85 -1.37
C ASP A 426 24.66 -15.99 -2.85
N ASP A 427 23.52 -16.65 -3.10
CA ASP A 427 22.91 -16.91 -4.43
C ASP A 427 22.22 -15.66 -5.07
N ASP A 428 22.74 -14.44 -4.81
CA ASP A 428 22.06 -13.14 -5.07
C ASP A 428 22.77 -12.29 -6.19
N ASP A 429 23.81 -12.81 -6.85
CA ASP A 429 24.66 -12.08 -7.83
C ASP A 429 24.17 -12.15 -9.32
N ASP A 430 23.22 -13.03 -9.65
CA ASP A 430 22.74 -13.27 -11.03
C ASP A 430 21.98 -12.08 -11.68
N ASP A 431 21.43 -11.16 -10.86
CA ASP A 431 20.56 -10.04 -11.32
C ASP A 431 21.36 -8.89 -12.01
N ASP A 432 22.70 -8.96 -12.05
CA ASP A 432 23.58 -7.95 -12.70
C ASP A 432 24.02 -8.35 -14.15
N GLU A 433 23.76 -9.58 -14.64
CA GLU A 433 24.03 -9.97 -16.05
C GLU A 433 22.93 -9.52 -17.04
N GLU A 434 21.66 -9.39 -16.61
CA GLU A 434 20.51 -9.04 -17.47
C GLU A 434 20.73 -7.69 -18.21
N ASP A 435 21.24 -6.67 -17.50
CA ASP A 435 21.53 -5.32 -18.02
C ASP A 435 22.69 -5.30 -19.04
N SER A 436 23.42 -6.41 -19.20
CA SER A 436 24.52 -6.55 -20.18
C SER A 436 24.05 -6.98 -21.58
N LEU A 437 22.91 -7.67 -21.68
CA LEU A 437 22.48 -8.33 -22.93
C LEU A 437 21.56 -7.45 -23.80
N GLU A 438 20.84 -6.48 -23.22
CA GLU A 438 19.98 -5.53 -23.95
C GLU A 438 20.75 -4.43 -24.75
N ARG A 439 21.78 -4.81 -25.52
CA ARG A 439 22.48 -3.89 -26.43
C ARG A 439 21.75 -3.63 -27.76
N GLY A 440 20.48 -4.02 -27.86
CA GLY A 440 19.65 -3.92 -29.07
C GLY A 440 18.50 -2.93 -28.95
N ARG A 441 18.57 -1.81 -29.70
CA ARG A 441 17.44 -0.93 -30.07
C ARG A 441 16.67 -0.20 -28.94
N CYS A 442 17.36 0.64 -28.17
CA CYS A 442 16.80 1.97 -27.87
C CYS A 442 17.93 2.99 -27.58
N PRO A 443 17.90 4.22 -28.13
CA PRO A 443 18.92 5.23 -27.87
C PRO A 443 18.69 5.91 -26.51
N ALA A 444 18.82 5.14 -25.44
CA ALA A 444 18.76 5.67 -24.07
C ALA A 444 19.91 6.66 -23.86
N VAL A 445 19.60 7.95 -23.79
CA VAL A 445 20.56 8.97 -23.39
C VAL A 445 20.81 8.79 -21.91
N ALA A 446 21.94 8.15 -21.57
CA ALA A 446 22.47 8.04 -20.21
C ALA A 446 22.86 9.43 -19.70
N GLY A 447 21.87 10.22 -19.31
CA GLY A 447 22.02 11.57 -18.81
C GLY A 447 22.64 11.55 -17.41
N LYS A 448 23.56 12.48 -17.17
CA LYS A 448 24.03 12.76 -15.82
C LYS A 448 23.15 13.78 -15.14
N VAL A 449 22.90 13.59 -13.86
CA VAL A 449 22.14 14.50 -13.01
C VAL A 449 22.95 14.88 -11.76
N GLN A 450 22.65 16.04 -11.18
CA GLN A 450 23.29 16.47 -9.93
C GLN A 450 22.35 16.25 -8.75
N VAL A 451 22.61 15.21 -7.97
CA VAL A 451 21.91 14.92 -6.73
C VAL A 451 22.47 15.79 -5.62
N PHE A 452 21.61 16.46 -4.87
CA PHE A 452 21.98 17.30 -3.73
C PHE A 452 21.30 16.80 -2.45
N PHE A 453 21.89 17.16 -1.31
CA PHE A 453 21.34 16.85 0.00
C PHE A 453 21.32 18.09 0.88
N THR A 454 20.31 18.18 1.74
CA THR A 454 20.09 19.27 2.69
C THR A 454 20.08 18.76 4.13
N ARG A 455 20.34 19.65 5.07
CA ARG A 455 20.02 19.48 6.48
C ARG A 455 19.40 20.76 7.03
N ASN A 456 18.26 20.66 7.69
CA ASN A 456 17.51 21.79 8.25
C ASN A 456 17.33 22.93 7.23
N GLY A 457 16.89 22.59 6.01
CA GLY A 457 16.73 23.50 4.87
C GLY A 457 18.02 24.02 4.20
N HIS A 458 19.21 23.67 4.69
CA HIS A 458 20.48 24.15 4.16
C HIS A 458 21.17 23.06 3.32
N MET A 459 21.53 23.36 2.06
CA MET A 459 22.27 22.42 1.20
C MET A 459 23.66 22.13 1.78
N ILE A 460 23.92 20.84 2.05
CA ILE A 460 25.21 20.32 2.51
C ILE A 460 26.21 20.28 1.34
N GLY A 461 25.73 19.83 0.18
CA GLY A 461 26.53 19.66 -1.03
C GLY A 461 25.78 18.92 -2.12
N ARG A 462 26.51 18.53 -3.17
CA ARG A 462 25.99 17.78 -4.32
C ARG A 462 27.02 16.80 -4.89
N ARG A 463 26.53 15.79 -5.62
CA ARG A 463 27.30 14.83 -6.42
C ARG A 463 26.69 14.73 -7.80
N GLU A 464 27.53 14.54 -8.80
CA GLU A 464 27.10 14.16 -10.15
C GLU A 464 27.04 12.64 -10.22
N VAL A 465 25.94 12.09 -10.75
CA VAL A 465 25.71 10.65 -10.93
C VAL A 465 25.02 10.39 -12.26
N ASP A 466 25.24 9.20 -12.81
CA ASP A 466 24.53 8.71 -14.00
C ASP A 466 23.09 8.31 -13.62
N LEU A 467 22.09 8.74 -14.40
CA LEU A 467 20.68 8.46 -14.16
C LEU A 467 20.34 7.02 -14.64
N PRO A 468 19.85 6.11 -13.78
CA PRO A 468 19.46 4.77 -14.20
C PRO A 468 18.21 4.77 -15.09
N ARG A 469 18.05 3.71 -15.90
CA ARG A 469 16.78 3.43 -16.61
C ARG A 469 15.62 3.37 -15.60
N GLY A 470 14.49 3.99 -15.94
CA GLY A 470 13.35 4.14 -15.04
C GLY A 470 13.44 5.34 -14.07
N GLY A 471 14.58 6.05 -14.03
CA GLY A 471 14.79 7.20 -13.15
C GLY A 471 15.17 6.84 -11.71
N PHE A 472 15.34 7.87 -10.89
CA PHE A 472 15.74 7.75 -9.49
C PHE A 472 14.53 7.84 -8.57
N PHE A 473 14.31 6.80 -7.75
CA PHE A 473 13.20 6.72 -6.81
C PHE A 473 13.63 7.21 -5.43
N PRO A 474 12.88 8.12 -4.76
CA PRO A 474 13.07 8.47 -3.35
C PRO A 474 13.22 7.21 -2.50
N SER A 475 14.21 7.18 -1.61
CA SER A 475 14.52 6.01 -0.81
C SER A 475 15.02 6.39 0.58
N ILE A 476 14.50 5.68 1.57
CA ILE A 476 14.79 5.84 2.98
C ILE A 476 15.14 4.46 3.53
N SER A 477 16.11 4.38 4.42
CA SER A 477 16.35 3.14 5.16
C SER A 477 16.71 3.41 6.61
N LEU A 478 16.38 2.43 7.45
CA LEU A 478 16.64 2.39 8.89
C LEU A 478 17.31 1.04 9.20
N GLY A 479 18.25 1.01 10.14
CA GLY A 479 19.10 -0.16 10.43
C GLY A 479 19.22 -0.51 11.90
N SER A 480 18.47 0.15 12.79
CA SER A 480 18.52 -0.14 14.23
C SER A 480 17.19 -0.04 14.97
N VAL A 481 17.09 -0.84 16.03
CA VAL A 481 15.89 -0.97 16.86
C VAL A 481 15.48 0.40 17.42
N ASN A 482 14.18 0.68 17.33
CA ASN A 482 13.51 1.96 17.68
C ASN A 482 13.80 3.16 16.77
N GLU A 483 14.47 3.00 15.63
CA GLU A 483 14.61 4.10 14.65
C GLU A 483 13.25 4.48 14.05
N LYS A 484 12.98 5.80 14.01
CA LYS A 484 11.73 6.38 13.50
C LYS A 484 11.99 7.70 12.78
N VAL A 485 11.43 7.87 11.58
CA VAL A 485 11.48 9.13 10.83
C VAL A 485 10.09 9.56 10.39
N ARG A 486 9.84 10.86 10.33
CA ARG A 486 8.67 11.44 9.64
C ARG A 486 9.11 11.82 8.23
N VAL A 487 8.27 11.58 7.22
CA VAL A 487 8.62 11.82 5.81
C VAL A 487 7.67 12.84 5.19
N ASP A 488 8.22 13.73 4.37
CA ASP A 488 7.47 14.53 3.41
C ASP A 488 8.05 14.29 2.02
N LEU A 489 7.28 13.66 1.14
CA LEU A 489 7.67 13.38 -0.25
C LEU A 489 7.38 14.55 -1.21
N ARG A 490 6.71 15.62 -0.76
CA ARG A 490 6.34 16.79 -1.57
C ARG A 490 6.41 18.10 -0.74
N PRO A 491 7.53 18.39 -0.05
CA PRO A 491 7.62 19.52 0.85
C PRO A 491 7.52 20.85 0.10
N LEU A 492 6.86 21.84 0.71
CA LEU A 492 6.64 23.18 0.13
C LEU A 492 7.93 24.00 -0.09
N THR A 493 9.09 23.44 0.24
CA THR A 493 10.43 24.00 0.05
C THR A 493 11.20 23.39 -1.13
N GLY A 494 10.59 22.43 -1.86
CA GLY A 494 11.13 21.82 -3.07
C GLY A 494 11.03 22.73 -4.30
#